data_AF-A0A957NJD3-F1
#
_entry.id   AF-A0A957NJD3-F1
#
_cell.length_a   1.000
_cell.length_b   1.000
_cell.length_c   1.000
_cell.angle_alpha   90.00
_cell.angle_beta   90.00
_cell.angle_gamma   90.00
#
_symmetry.space_group_name_H-M   'P 1'
#
loop_
_entity.id
_entity.type
_entity.pdbx_description
1 polymer ?
#
loop_
_entity_poly.entity_id
_entity_poly.type
_entity_poly.pdbx_seq_one_letter_code
_entity_poly.pdbx_strand_id
1 'polypeptide(L)' 'WSLFVLAGLGWAARGSMSNAHTNFSIAVDQRRSLAQSRLLPNEMLNFVHDLVDESNQAELAKYFEPSA' A
#
# COMPACT_ATOMS: atom_id res chain seq x y z
N TRP A 1 3.04 -11.05 2.46
CA TRP A 1 2.48 -9.68 2.34
C TRP A 1 2.89 -8.99 1.05
N SER A 2 4.13 -9.13 0.56
CA SER A 2 4.63 -8.38 -0.62
C SER A 2 3.82 -8.58 -1.91
N LEU A 3 3.28 -9.78 -2.17
CA LEU A 3 2.40 -10.02 -3.33
C LEU A 3 1.15 -9.13 -3.32
N PHE A 4 0.56 -8.91 -2.14
CA PHE A 4 -0.61 -8.06 -1.97
C PHE A 4 -0.25 -6.58 -2.13
N VAL A 5 0.96 -6.16 -1.74
CA VAL A 5 1.44 -4.79 -2.04
C VAL A 5 1.53 -4.58 -3.56
N LEU A 6 2.16 -5.49 -4.28
CA LEU A 6 2.31 -5.41 -5.74
C LEU A 6 0.94 -5.45 -6.46
N ALA A 7 0.03 -6.30 -5.99
CA ALA A 7 -1.34 -6.34 -6.51
C ALA A 7 -2.08 -5.02 -6.24
N GLY A 8 -1.93 -4.45 -5.03
CA GLY A 8 -2.50 -3.16 -4.67
C GLY A 8 -2.02 -2.03 -5.58
N LEU A 9 -0.70 -1.94 -5.80
CA LEU A 9 -0.09 -0.98 -6.73
C LEU A 9 -0.62 -1.17 -8.17
N GLY A 10 -0.67 -2.42 -8.66
CA GLY A 10 -1.17 -2.71 -10.00
C GLY A 10 -2.64 -2.33 -10.20
N TRP A 11 -3.48 -2.46 -9.18
CA TRP A 11 -4.86 -2.00 -9.23
C TRP A 11 -4.99 -0.47 -9.14
N ALA A 12 -4.20 0.17 -8.28
CA ALA A 12 -4.16 1.62 -8.17
C ALA A 12 -3.74 2.28 -9.49
N ALA A 13 -2.70 1.75 -10.15
CA ALA A 13 -2.23 2.21 -11.45
C ALA A 13 -3.27 2.05 -12.59
N ARG A 14 -4.28 1.17 -12.41
CA ARG A 14 -5.41 1.01 -13.34
C ARG A 14 -6.64 1.83 -12.94
N GLY A 15 -6.52 2.74 -11.97
CA GLY A 15 -7.62 3.56 -11.45
C GLY A 15 -8.62 2.81 -10.57
N SER A 16 -8.29 1.57 -10.14
CA SER A 16 -9.19 0.74 -9.32
C SER A 16 -8.83 0.84 -7.84
N MET A 17 -9.20 1.95 -7.21
CA MET A 17 -8.88 2.21 -5.79
C MET A 17 -9.53 1.22 -4.83
N SER A 18 -10.73 0.73 -5.12
CA SER A 18 -11.39 -0.29 -4.29
C SER A 18 -10.55 -1.57 -4.17
N ASN A 19 -10.06 -2.10 -5.30
CA ASN A 19 -9.20 -3.28 -5.31
C ASN A 19 -7.83 -2.99 -4.69
N ALA A 20 -7.29 -1.78 -4.90
CA ALA A 20 -6.05 -1.36 -4.27
C ALA A 20 -6.16 -1.39 -2.74
N HIS A 21 -7.21 -0.79 -2.17
CA HIS A 21 -7.47 -0.79 -0.73
C HIS A 21 -7.58 -2.19 -0.14
N THR A 22 -8.33 -3.09 -0.78
CA THR A 22 -8.46 -4.48 -0.32
C THR A 22 -7.09 -5.15 -0.24
N ASN A 23 -6.27 -5.01 -1.28
CA ASN A 23 -4.96 -5.65 -1.34
C ASN A 23 -3.99 -5.03 -0.31
N PHE A 24 -3.93 -3.70 -0.17
CA PHE A 24 -3.08 -3.06 0.85
C PHE A 24 -3.49 -3.43 2.27
N SER A 25 -4.79 -3.50 2.58
CA SER A 25 -5.28 -3.95 3.89
C SER A 25 -4.83 -5.39 4.19
N ILE A 26 -4.94 -6.31 3.23
CA ILE A 26 -4.48 -7.70 3.40
C ILE A 26 -2.96 -7.74 3.62
N ALA A 27 -2.18 -6.92 2.92
CA ALA A 27 -0.74 -6.85 3.10
C ALA A 27 -0.37 -6.42 4.53
N VAL A 28 -1.04 -5.42 5.08
CA VAL A 28 -0.89 -4.96 6.46
C VAL A 28 -1.28 -6.06 7.45
N ASP A 29 -2.41 -6.72 7.23
CA ASP A 29 -2.90 -7.80 8.10
C ASP A 29 -1.91 -8.98 8.18
N GLN A 30 -1.32 -9.34 7.04
CA GLN A 30 -0.28 -10.37 6.99
C GLN A 30 1.00 -9.96 7.73
N ARG A 31 1.47 -8.71 7.59
CA ARG A 31 2.64 -8.21 8.34
C ARG A 31 2.39 -8.26 9.84
N ARG A 32 1.19 -7.85 10.26
CA ARG A 32 0.76 -7.91 11.66
C ARG A 32 0.73 -9.35 12.19
N SER A 33 0.21 -10.29 11.41
CA SER A 33 0.21 -11.72 11.75
C SER A 33 1.62 -12.31 11.89
N LEU A 34 2.61 -11.73 11.22
CA LEU A 34 4.02 -12.14 11.28
C LEU A 34 4.83 -11.40 12.35
N ALA A 35 4.18 -10.57 13.18
CA ALA A 35 4.81 -9.72 14.20
C ALA A 35 5.91 -8.79 13.66
N GLN A 36 5.83 -8.39 12.39
CA GLN A 36 6.84 -7.54 11.74
C GLN A 36 6.57 -6.04 11.95
N SER A 37 5.34 -5.59 11.69
CA SER A 37 4.85 -4.22 11.92
C SER A 37 3.34 -4.14 11.68
N ARG A 38 2.70 -3.03 12.08
CA ARG A 38 1.28 -2.73 11.83
C ARG A 38 1.04 -1.98 10.51
N LEU A 39 2.10 -1.58 9.81
CA LEU A 39 2.04 -0.84 8.55
C LEU A 39 3.10 -1.36 7.57
N LEU A 40 3.01 -0.93 6.31
CA LEU A 40 3.98 -1.22 5.25
C LEU A 40 5.22 -0.33 5.41
N PRO A 41 6.41 -0.81 5.01
CA PRO A 41 7.63 -0.01 5.11
C PRO A 41 7.51 1.30 4.31
N ASN A 42 7.98 2.41 4.89
CA ASN A 42 7.88 3.74 4.27
C ASN A 42 8.56 3.81 2.90
N GLU A 43 9.66 3.08 2.68
CA GLU A 43 10.37 3.07 1.40
C GLU A 43 9.51 2.61 0.22
N MET A 44 8.46 1.83 0.48
CA MET A 44 7.53 1.37 -0.55
C MET A 44 6.53 2.45 -0.98
N LEU A 45 6.39 3.55 -0.23
CA LEU A 45 5.51 4.66 -0.58
C LEU A 45 5.99 5.37 -1.85
N ASN A 46 7.28 5.32 -2.15
CA ASN A 46 7.83 5.86 -3.40
C ASN A 46 7.17 5.21 -4.63
N PHE A 47 6.88 3.91 -4.60
CA PHE A 47 6.17 3.25 -5.70
C PHE A 47 4.73 3.74 -5.87
N VAL A 48 4.09 4.20 -4.80
CA VAL A 48 2.77 4.83 -4.88
C VAL A 48 2.90 6.19 -5.57
N HIS A 49 3.88 6.99 -5.18
CA HIS A 49 4.13 8.30 -5.81
C HIS A 49 4.48 8.18 -7.30
N ASP A 50 5.23 7.15 -7.68
CA ASP A 50 5.65 6.93 -9.07
C ASP A 50 4.53 6.41 -9.99
N LEU A 51 3.56 5.68 -9.44
CA LEU A 51 2.58 4.90 -10.24
C LEU A 51 1.13 5.37 -10.12
N VAL A 52 0.82 6.23 -9.15
CA VAL A 52 -0.56 6.59 -8.80
C VAL A 52 -0.74 8.11 -8.85
N ASP A 53 -1.87 8.56 -9.39
CA ASP A 53 -2.21 9.98 -9.46
C ASP A 53 -2.25 10.63 -8.06
N GLU A 54 -1.82 11.89 -7.98
CA GLU A 54 -1.70 12.66 -6.72
C GLU A 54 -3.01 12.67 -5.91
N SER A 55 -4.17 12.70 -6.57
CA SER A 55 -5.49 12.66 -5.93
C SER A 55 -5.71 11.40 -5.10
N ASN A 56 -5.04 10.30 -5.44
CA ASN A 56 -5.19 8.99 -4.82
C ASN A 56 -4.01 8.62 -3.91
N GLN A 57 -2.86 9.31 -4.02
CA GLN A 57 -1.67 9.03 -3.22
C GLN A 57 -1.94 9.20 -1.71
N ALA A 58 -2.62 10.29 -1.34
CA ALA A 58 -2.96 10.59 0.06
C ALA A 58 -3.82 9.48 0.70
N GLU A 59 -4.72 8.86 -0.07
CA GLU A 59 -5.58 7.78 0.43
C GLU A 59 -4.81 6.48 0.69
N LEU A 60 -3.73 6.24 -0.06
CA LEU A 60 -2.88 5.06 0.07
C LEU A 60 -1.78 5.23 1.11
N ALA A 61 -1.33 6.45 1.39
CA ALA A 61 -0.31 6.76 2.39
C ALA A 61 -0.63 6.19 3.79
N LYS A 62 -1.92 6.06 4.14
CA LYS A 62 -2.38 5.49 5.42
C LYS A 62 -1.93 4.05 5.69
N TYR A 63 -1.53 3.30 4.67
CA TYR A 63 -1.05 1.92 4.81
C TYR A 63 0.45 1.83 5.12
N PHE A 64 1.18 2.93 5.01
CA PHE A 64 2.63 2.98 5.13
C PHE A 64 3.05 3.62 6.44
N GLU A 65 4.21 3.22 6.93
CA GLU A 65 4.84 3.81 8.11
C GLU A 65 5.11 5.31 7.87
N PRO A 66 4.96 6.17 8.89
CA PRO A 66 5.32 7.57 8.77
C PRO A 66 6.83 7.71 8.49
N SER A 67 7.23 8.74 7.74
CA SER A 67 8.64 9.08 7.60
C SER A 67 9.20 9.43 8.99
N ALA A 68 10.35 8.85 9.33
CA ALA A 68 11.07 9.12 10.57
C ALA A 68 11.55 10.58 10.67
#